data_AF-A0A7R8X132-F1
#
_entry.id   AF-A0A7R8X132-F1
#
_cell.length_a   1.000
_cell.length_b   1.000
_cell.length_c   1.000
_cell.angle_alpha   90.00
_cell.angle_beta   90.00
_cell.angle_gamma   90.00
#
_symmetry.space_group_name_H-M   'P 1'
#
loop_
_entity.id
_entity.type
_entity.pdbx_description
1 polymer ?
#
loop_
_entity_poly.entity_id
_entity_poly.type
_entity_poly.pdbx_seq_one_letter_code
_entity_poly.pdbx_strand_id
1 'polypeptide(L)'
;MKERELNVVAQEKELKLKADKVREKEEDIESRESEIKTIRENLEKQLNIVTKKKEELDKANEKHIKALENIAKLSEADAKEQLLDAVKAKVETDAMAIEKDAITIAKANANKEARKIVIQSIQRMCAEYTIENTVSVFNLDSDDVKGQIIGREGRNIRALEAATGAEIV
;
A
#
# COMPACT_ATOMS: atom_id res chain seq x y z
N MET A 1 25.16 -34.91 98.10
CA MET A 1 26.46 -34.58 97.46
C MET A 1 26.63 -35.30 96.13
N LYS A 2 26.50 -36.64 96.06
CA LYS A 2 26.59 -37.42 94.80
C LYS A 2 25.68 -36.97 93.65
N GLU A 3 24.45 -36.54 93.95
CA GLU A 3 23.49 -36.08 92.93
C GLU A 3 23.88 -34.75 92.27
N ARG A 4 24.58 -33.88 93.02
CA ARG A 4 25.13 -32.61 92.51
C ARG A 4 26.34 -32.85 91.61
N GLU A 5 27.20 -33.79 91.97
CA GLU A 5 28.35 -34.18 91.15
C GLU A 5 27.91 -34.80 89.82
N LEU A 6 26.89 -35.66 89.84
CA LEU A 6 26.31 -36.25 88.62
C LEU A 6 25.71 -35.19 87.68
N ASN A 7 25.02 -34.19 88.22
CA ASN A 7 24.46 -33.09 87.42
C ASN A 7 25.55 -32.19 86.82
N VAL A 8 26.63 -31.92 87.57
CA VAL A 8 27.77 -31.14 87.07
C VAL A 8 28.48 -31.87 85.92
N VAL A 9 28.71 -33.17 86.06
CA VAL A 9 29.33 -33.99 84.99
C VAL A 9 28.45 -34.07 83.73
N ALA A 10 27.12 -34.12 83.90
CA ALA A 10 26.19 -34.08 82.77
C ALA A 10 26.20 -32.72 82.05
N GLN A 11 26.22 -31.62 82.80
CA GLN A 11 26.34 -30.27 82.24
C GLN A 11 27.69 -30.04 81.55
N GLU A 12 28.80 -30.54 82.09
CA GLU A 12 30.11 -30.47 81.45
C GLU A 12 30.12 -31.23 80.11
N LYS A 13 29.50 -32.41 80.03
CA LYS A 13 29.37 -33.16 78.77
C LYS A 13 28.51 -32.42 77.76
N GLU A 14 27.39 -31.83 78.17
CA GLU A 14 26.52 -31.05 77.28
C GLU A 14 27.22 -29.78 76.77
N LEU A 15 27.97 -29.10 77.64
CA LEU A 15 28.80 -27.95 77.28
C LEU A 15 29.89 -28.34 76.28
N LYS A 16 30.54 -29.48 76.46
CA LYS A 16 31.54 -30.00 75.51
C LYS A 16 30.93 -30.26 74.13
N LEU A 17 29.78 -30.94 74.09
CA LEU A 17 29.05 -31.19 72.84
C LEU A 17 28.61 -29.89 72.14
N LYS A 18 28.19 -28.87 72.90
CA LYS A 18 27.85 -27.56 72.33
C LYS A 18 29.10 -26.84 71.82
N ALA A 19 30.22 -26.91 72.54
CA ALA A 19 31.49 -26.30 72.12
C ALA A 19 32.01 -26.94 70.82
N ASP A 20 31.96 -28.27 70.72
CA ASP A 20 32.37 -29.00 69.52
C ASP A 20 31.49 -28.63 68.30
N LYS A 21 30.16 -28.52 68.50
CA LYS A 21 29.23 -28.05 67.44
C LYS A 21 29.43 -26.60 67.03
N VAL A 22 29.83 -25.73 67.96
CA VAL A 22 30.14 -24.32 67.65
C VAL A 22 31.42 -24.28 66.82
N ARG A 23 32.43 -25.05 67.19
CA ARG A 23 33.70 -25.13 66.47
C ARG A 23 33.53 -25.66 65.05
N GLU A 24 32.75 -26.72 64.86
CA GLU A 24 32.42 -27.26 63.53
C GLU A 24 31.71 -26.21 62.66
N LYS A 25 30.78 -25.42 63.25
CA LYS A 25 30.13 -24.31 62.54
C LYS A 25 31.07 -23.16 62.22
N GLU A 26 32.02 -22.84 63.09
CA GLU A 26 33.03 -21.80 62.84
C GLU A 26 33.92 -22.20 61.65
N GLU A 27 34.38 -23.46 61.61
CA GLU A 27 35.17 -23.99 60.49
C GLU A 27 34.37 -23.99 59.17
N ASP A 28 33.09 -24.38 59.21
CA ASP A 28 32.18 -24.31 58.05
C ASP A 28 31.97 -22.87 57.55
N ILE A 29 31.85 -21.91 58.48
CA ILE A 29 31.68 -20.49 58.15
C ILE A 29 32.96 -19.92 57.52
N GLU A 30 34.14 -20.20 58.10
CA GLU A 30 35.42 -19.78 57.54
C GLU A 30 35.65 -20.35 56.13
N SER A 31 35.31 -21.62 55.93
CA SER A 31 35.39 -22.25 54.61
C SER A 31 34.52 -21.51 53.59
N ARG A 32 33.24 -21.27 53.92
CA ARG A 32 32.31 -20.53 53.04
C ARG A 32 32.74 -19.09 52.80
N GLU A 33 33.30 -18.40 53.79
CA GLU A 33 33.81 -17.05 53.60
C GLU A 33 34.97 -17.02 52.60
N SER A 34 35.87 -18.01 52.67
CA SER A 34 36.97 -18.14 51.72
C SER A 34 36.47 -18.40 50.28
N GLU A 35 35.45 -19.25 50.13
CA GLU A 35 34.84 -19.54 48.83
C GLU A 35 34.15 -18.32 48.26
N ILE A 36 33.35 -17.62 49.07
CA ILE A 36 32.64 -16.39 48.66
C ILE A 36 33.65 -15.32 48.24
N LYS A 37 34.76 -15.17 48.97
CA LYS A 37 35.81 -14.21 48.62
C LYS A 37 36.43 -14.55 47.26
N THR A 38 36.74 -15.81 47.02
CA THR A 38 37.31 -16.30 45.76
C THR A 38 36.33 -16.08 44.59
N ILE A 39 35.04 -16.36 44.80
CA ILE A 39 34.00 -16.14 43.80
C ILE A 39 33.86 -14.65 43.47
N ARG A 40 33.86 -13.78 44.48
CA ARG A 40 33.77 -12.32 44.27
C ARG A 40 34.95 -11.79 43.46
N GLU A 41 36.17 -12.20 43.79
CA GLU A 41 37.37 -11.79 43.06
C GLU A 41 37.34 -12.26 41.59
N ASN A 42 36.85 -13.47 41.34
CA ASN A 42 36.68 -13.98 39.98
C ASN A 42 35.59 -13.24 39.20
N LEU A 43 34.46 -12.93 39.85
CA LEU A 43 33.37 -12.19 39.24
C LEU A 43 33.80 -10.76 38.85
N GLU A 44 34.56 -10.10 39.72
CA GLU A 44 35.08 -8.75 39.48
C GLU A 44 36.07 -8.73 38.31
N LYS A 45 36.95 -9.75 38.21
CA LYS A 45 37.82 -9.93 37.04
C LYS A 45 37.02 -10.12 35.76
N GLN A 46 35.99 -10.97 35.78
CA GLN A 46 35.13 -11.20 34.61
C GLN A 46 34.39 -9.94 34.18
N LEU A 47 33.81 -9.20 35.13
CA LEU A 47 33.16 -7.91 34.86
C LEU A 47 34.12 -6.93 34.19
N ASN A 48 35.33 -6.78 34.71
CA ASN A 48 36.33 -5.89 34.12
C ASN A 48 36.73 -6.31 32.69
N ILE A 49 36.84 -7.61 32.42
CA ILE A 49 37.12 -8.12 31.06
C ILE A 49 35.96 -7.83 30.11
N VAL A 50 34.72 -8.05 30.56
CA VAL A 50 33.53 -7.81 29.74
C VAL A 50 33.37 -6.32 29.43
N THR A 51 33.57 -5.45 30.41
CA THR A 51 33.51 -3.99 30.21
C THR A 51 34.56 -3.53 29.19
N LYS A 52 35.81 -3.98 29.32
CA LYS A 52 36.86 -3.67 28.35
C LYS A 52 36.54 -4.16 26.95
N LYS A 53 36.07 -5.40 26.81
CA LYS A 53 35.66 -5.95 25.50
C LYS A 53 34.51 -5.16 24.87
N LYS A 54 33.55 -4.69 25.69
CA LYS A 54 32.44 -3.88 25.21
C LYS A 54 32.93 -2.53 24.67
N GLU A 55 33.80 -1.85 25.42
CA GLU A 55 34.39 -0.59 24.97
C GLU A 55 35.24 -0.73 23.70
N GLU A 56 36.00 -1.83 23.58
CA GLU A 56 36.76 -2.14 22.36
C GLU A 56 35.85 -2.39 21.16
N LEU A 57 34.76 -3.14 21.36
CA LEU A 57 33.76 -3.41 20.32
C LEU A 57 33.06 -2.14 19.85
N ASP A 58 32.64 -1.28 20.78
CA ASP A 58 31.98 -0.01 20.46
C ASP A 58 32.92 0.90 19.65
N LYS A 59 34.20 0.99 20.05
CA LYS A 59 35.23 1.73 19.30
C LYS A 59 35.50 1.12 17.91
N ALA A 60 35.50 -0.21 17.79
CA ALA A 60 35.68 -0.88 16.51
C ALA A 60 34.49 -0.62 15.57
N ASN A 61 33.26 -0.70 16.08
CA ASN A 61 32.05 -0.37 15.32
C ASN A 61 32.07 1.08 14.84
N GLU A 62 32.44 2.03 15.70
CA GLU A 62 32.51 3.45 15.31
C GLU A 62 33.56 3.68 14.19
N LYS A 63 34.70 2.99 14.25
CA LYS A 63 35.70 3.01 13.18
C LYS A 63 35.17 2.39 11.88
N HIS A 64 34.44 1.28 11.96
CA HIS A 64 33.84 0.65 10.79
C HIS A 64 32.77 1.53 10.15
N ILE A 65 31.93 2.18 10.95
CA ILE A 65 30.93 3.15 10.47
C ILE A 65 31.65 4.31 9.75
N LYS A 66 32.64 4.94 10.39
CA LYS A 66 33.43 6.01 9.76
C LYS A 66 34.16 5.56 8.50
N ALA A 67 34.66 4.33 8.44
CA ALA A 67 35.30 3.78 7.25
C ALA A 67 34.28 3.56 6.13
N LEU A 68 33.09 3.06 6.44
CA LEU A 68 31.99 2.88 5.49
C LEU A 68 31.47 4.23 4.97
N GLU A 69 31.31 5.23 5.83
CA GLU A 69 30.98 6.61 5.44
C GLU A 69 32.01 7.19 4.47
N ASN A 70 33.30 7.00 4.75
CA ASN A 70 34.39 7.44 3.88
C ASN A 70 34.43 6.69 2.54
N ILE A 71 34.17 5.38 2.53
CA ILE A 71 34.15 4.54 1.31
C ILE A 71 32.93 4.88 0.45
N ALA A 72 31.76 5.08 1.06
CA ALA A 72 30.53 5.42 0.38
C ALA A 72 30.53 6.85 -0.18
N LYS A 73 31.38 7.76 0.33
CA LYS A 73 31.42 9.20 -0.01
C LYS A 73 30.04 9.89 0.10
N LEU A 74 29.11 9.27 0.82
CA LEU A 74 27.75 9.71 1.05
C LEU A 74 27.50 9.45 2.53
N SER A 75 27.08 10.48 3.26
CA SER A 75 26.58 10.28 4.61
C SER A 75 25.26 9.48 4.54
N GLU A 76 24.86 8.85 5.64
CA GLU A 76 23.56 8.17 5.74
C GLU A 76 22.39 9.10 5.35
N ALA A 77 22.52 10.40 5.69
CA ALA A 77 21.57 11.43 5.30
C ALA A 77 21.53 11.66 3.78
N ASP A 78 22.69 11.77 3.13
CA ASP A 78 22.78 12.01 1.68
C ASP A 78 22.25 10.82 0.88
N ALA A 79 22.53 9.59 1.33
CA ALA A 79 22.03 8.37 0.71
C ALA A 79 20.50 8.30 0.79
N LYS A 80 19.93 8.71 1.93
CA LYS A 80 18.48 8.76 2.13
C LYS A 80 17.82 9.84 1.27
N GLU A 81 18.47 10.99 1.12
CA GLU A 81 18.01 12.10 0.28
C GLU A 81 18.00 11.71 -1.21
N GLN A 82 19.10 11.14 -1.72
CA GLN A 82 19.16 10.64 -3.10
C GLN A 82 18.10 9.59 -3.39
N LEU A 83 17.84 8.68 -2.44
CA LEU A 83 16.85 7.62 -2.62
C LEU A 83 15.42 8.20 -2.63
N LEU A 84 15.15 9.21 -1.79
CA LEU A 84 13.88 9.94 -1.82
C LEU A 84 13.67 10.70 -3.14
N ASP A 85 14.71 11.36 -3.66
CA ASP A 85 14.61 12.11 -4.91
C ASP A 85 14.46 11.20 -6.12
N ALA A 86 15.13 10.05 -6.16
CA ALA A 86 14.92 9.03 -7.18
C ALA A 86 13.47 8.50 -7.17
N VAL A 87 12.89 8.30 -5.98
CA VAL A 87 11.48 7.89 -5.85
C VAL A 87 10.54 8.98 -6.34
N LYS A 88 10.76 10.24 -5.97
CA LYS A 88 9.93 11.38 -6.46
C LYS A 88 9.96 11.48 -7.99
N ALA A 89 11.15 11.43 -8.60
CA ALA A 89 11.30 11.51 -10.05
C ALA A 89 10.57 10.36 -10.77
N LYS A 90 10.61 9.16 -10.20
CA LYS A 90 9.88 8.01 -10.73
C LYS A 90 8.36 8.20 -10.63
N VAL A 91 7.86 8.65 -9.47
CA VAL A 91 6.43 8.93 -9.27
C VAL A 91 5.93 10.00 -10.23
N GLU A 92 6.70 11.06 -10.45
CA GLU A 92 6.35 12.13 -11.39
C GLU A 92 6.28 11.61 -12.83
N THR A 93 7.20 10.73 -13.22
CA THR A 93 7.20 10.09 -14.55
C THR A 93 5.99 9.18 -14.75
N ASP A 94 5.67 8.36 -13.76
CA ASP A 94 4.51 7.46 -13.80
C ASP A 94 3.19 8.26 -13.80
N ALA A 95 3.11 9.35 -13.04
CA ALA A 95 1.96 10.25 -13.04
C ALA A 95 1.73 10.90 -14.43
N MET A 96 2.79 11.39 -15.07
CA MET A 96 2.71 11.95 -16.43
C MET A 96 2.23 10.90 -17.45
N ALA A 97 2.67 9.64 -17.33
CA ALA A 97 2.22 8.57 -18.20
C ALA A 97 0.72 8.30 -18.04
N ILE A 98 0.23 8.22 -16.79
CA ILE A 98 -1.19 8.03 -16.48
C ILE A 98 -2.03 9.19 -17.02
N GLU A 99 -1.58 10.43 -16.83
CA GLU A 99 -2.31 11.61 -17.33
C GLU A 99 -2.42 11.60 -18.86
N LYS A 100 -1.33 11.27 -19.55
CA LYS A 100 -1.31 11.19 -21.01
C LYS A 100 -2.26 10.09 -21.53
N ASP A 101 -2.29 8.94 -20.88
CA ASP A 101 -3.20 7.85 -21.22
C ASP A 101 -4.66 8.25 -20.95
N ALA A 102 -4.93 8.90 -19.82
CA ALA A 102 -6.26 9.41 -19.49
C ALA A 102 -6.77 10.41 -20.54
N ILE A 103 -5.93 11.36 -20.97
CA ILE A 103 -6.28 12.32 -22.03
C ILE A 103 -6.55 11.60 -23.36
N THR A 104 -5.77 10.57 -23.68
CA THR A 104 -5.93 9.80 -24.92
C THR A 104 -7.26 9.04 -24.94
N ILE A 105 -7.59 8.36 -23.83
CA ILE A 105 -8.86 7.67 -23.64
C ILE A 105 -10.04 8.66 -23.70
N ALA A 106 -9.91 9.81 -23.03
CA ALA A 106 -10.93 10.85 -23.04
C ALA A 106 -11.21 11.37 -24.45
N LYS A 107 -10.17 11.63 -25.25
CA LYS A 107 -10.32 12.04 -26.67
C LYS A 107 -10.98 10.97 -27.52
N ALA A 108 -10.61 9.70 -27.35
CA ALA A 108 -11.20 8.59 -28.09
C ALA A 108 -12.71 8.44 -27.76
N ASN A 109 -13.06 8.50 -26.49
CA ASN A 109 -14.45 8.45 -26.03
C ASN A 109 -15.26 9.65 -26.53
N ALA A 110 -14.70 10.85 -26.46
CA ALA A 110 -15.35 12.06 -26.98
C ALA A 110 -15.63 11.95 -28.48
N ASN A 111 -14.69 11.43 -29.27
CA ASN A 111 -14.91 11.23 -30.72
C ASN A 111 -16.02 10.20 -30.99
N LYS A 112 -16.05 9.11 -30.23
CA LYS A 112 -17.08 8.07 -30.33
C LYS A 112 -18.48 8.61 -30.00
N GLU A 113 -18.61 9.36 -28.91
CA GLU A 113 -19.88 9.97 -28.53
C GLU A 113 -20.30 11.07 -29.51
N ALA A 114 -19.37 11.89 -30.00
CA ALA A 114 -19.68 12.89 -31.02
C ALA A 114 -20.25 12.25 -32.29
N ARG A 115 -19.65 11.16 -32.79
CA ARG A 115 -20.18 10.41 -33.94
C ARG A 115 -21.58 9.86 -33.68
N LYS A 116 -21.80 9.30 -32.48
CA LYS A 116 -23.10 8.77 -32.07
C LYS A 116 -24.17 9.86 -32.05
N ILE A 117 -23.87 11.03 -31.48
CA ILE A 117 -24.78 12.18 -31.46
C ILE A 117 -25.12 12.61 -32.89
N VAL A 118 -24.12 12.76 -33.77
CA VAL A 118 -24.37 13.16 -35.16
C VAL A 118 -25.26 12.16 -35.89
N ILE A 119 -25.00 10.85 -35.75
CA ILE A 119 -25.85 9.81 -36.34
C ILE A 119 -27.29 9.89 -35.81
N GLN A 120 -27.45 10.04 -34.49
CA GLN A 120 -28.77 10.17 -33.88
C GLN A 120 -29.51 11.43 -34.34
N SER A 121 -28.81 12.55 -34.49
CA SER A 121 -29.39 13.80 -35.02
C SER A 121 -29.84 13.63 -36.46
N ILE A 122 -29.02 13.02 -37.31
CA ILE A 122 -29.39 12.72 -38.71
C ILE A 122 -30.63 11.82 -38.74
N GLN A 123 -30.64 10.73 -37.98
CA GLN A 123 -31.77 9.79 -37.94
C GLN A 123 -33.08 10.47 -37.51
N ARG A 124 -33.02 11.43 -36.56
CA ARG A 124 -34.20 12.19 -36.13
C ARG A 124 -34.65 13.20 -37.18
N MET A 125 -33.74 13.97 -37.77
CA MET A 125 -34.08 15.03 -38.71
C MET A 125 -34.46 14.52 -40.10
N CYS A 126 -33.92 13.36 -40.52
CA CYS A 126 -34.21 12.81 -41.85
C CYS A 126 -35.70 12.56 -42.06
N ALA A 127 -36.44 12.05 -41.07
CA ALA A 127 -37.87 11.79 -41.24
C ALA A 127 -38.67 13.08 -41.50
N GLU A 128 -38.41 14.14 -40.73
CA GLU A 128 -39.08 15.43 -40.87
C GLU A 128 -38.70 16.11 -42.20
N TYR A 129 -37.41 16.17 -42.51
CA TYR A 129 -36.93 16.86 -43.71
C TYR A 129 -37.28 16.14 -45.02
N THR A 130 -37.34 14.80 -44.99
CA THR A 130 -37.80 14.01 -46.14
C THR A 130 -39.29 14.26 -46.40
N ILE A 131 -40.14 14.37 -45.38
CA ILE A 131 -41.55 14.70 -45.58
C ILE A 131 -41.69 16.10 -46.19
N GLU A 132 -40.99 17.10 -45.66
CA GLU A 132 -41.06 18.48 -46.17
C GLU A 132 -40.61 18.63 -47.63
N ASN A 133 -39.57 17.91 -48.05
CA ASN A 133 -39.04 18.05 -49.42
C ASN A 133 -39.67 17.11 -50.44
N THR A 134 -40.30 16.01 -50.02
CA THR A 134 -40.83 15.01 -50.95
C THR A 134 -42.33 15.18 -51.21
N VAL A 135 -43.04 15.93 -50.35
CA VAL A 135 -44.47 16.19 -50.52
C VAL A 135 -44.68 17.57 -51.13
N SER A 136 -45.22 17.62 -52.34
CA SER A 136 -45.66 18.86 -52.99
C SER A 136 -47.17 18.87 -53.13
N VAL A 137 -47.82 19.89 -52.56
CA VAL A 137 -49.27 20.06 -52.64
C VAL A 137 -49.60 21.04 -53.75
N PHE A 138 -50.40 20.61 -54.72
CA PHE A 138 -50.90 21.46 -55.80
C PHE A 138 -52.41 21.59 -55.69
N ASN A 139 -52.89 22.83 -55.62
CA ASN A 139 -54.33 23.11 -55.58
C ASN A 139 -54.86 23.20 -57.02
N LEU A 140 -55.93 22.46 -57.33
CA LEU A 140 -56.58 22.51 -58.63
C LEU A 140 -57.73 23.51 -58.62
N ASP A 141 -57.80 24.36 -59.65
CA ASP A 141 -58.81 25.43 -59.76
C ASP A 141 -60.19 24.91 -60.22
N SER A 142 -60.31 23.66 -60.65
CA SER A 142 -61.58 23.06 -61.13
C SER A 142 -61.59 21.53 -61.03
N ASP A 143 -62.75 20.97 -60.68
CA ASP A 143 -62.99 19.52 -60.62
C ASP A 143 -62.95 18.84 -62.00
N ASP A 144 -63.17 19.57 -63.09
CA ASP A 144 -63.04 19.04 -64.44
C ASP A 144 -61.59 18.63 -64.75
N VAL A 145 -60.62 19.42 -64.28
CA VAL A 145 -59.18 19.14 -64.42
C VAL A 145 -58.81 17.92 -63.57
N LYS A 146 -59.36 17.82 -62.36
CA LYS A 146 -59.18 16.64 -61.48
C LYS A 146 -59.69 15.36 -62.16
N GLY A 147 -60.86 15.42 -62.80
CA GLY A 147 -61.43 14.28 -63.54
C GLY A 147 -60.55 13.80 -64.70
N GLN A 148 -59.91 14.73 -65.43
CA GLN A 148 -58.98 14.41 -66.52
C GLN A 148 -57.65 13.82 -66.03
N ILE A 149 -57.12 14.32 -64.91
CA ILE A 149 -55.87 13.81 -64.30
C ILE A 149 -56.06 12.39 -63.77
N ILE A 150 -57.20 12.08 -63.13
CA ILE A 150 -57.48 10.73 -62.62
C ILE A 150 -57.77 9.75 -63.78
N GLY A 151 -58.61 10.17 -64.75
CA GLY A 151 -59.04 9.34 -65.87
C GLY A 151 -60.03 8.23 -65.48
N ARG A 152 -60.60 7.53 -66.47
CA ARG A 152 -61.58 6.46 -66.23
C ARG A 152 -60.90 5.27 -65.52
N GLU A 153 -61.43 4.91 -64.35
CA GLU A 153 -60.91 3.84 -63.45
C GLU A 153 -59.50 4.11 -62.90
N GLY A 154 -59.07 5.38 -62.85
CA GLY A 154 -57.76 5.76 -62.32
C GLY A 154 -56.59 5.40 -63.25
N ARG A 155 -56.86 5.19 -64.54
CA ARG A 155 -55.82 4.81 -65.52
C ARG A 155 -54.75 5.87 -65.72
N ASN A 156 -55.12 7.16 -65.74
CA ASN A 156 -54.15 8.23 -65.99
C ASN A 156 -53.27 8.48 -64.78
N ILE A 157 -53.84 8.51 -63.57
CA ILE A 157 -53.06 8.70 -62.33
C ILE A 157 -52.05 7.57 -62.14
N ARG A 158 -52.43 6.30 -62.33
CA ARG A 158 -51.49 5.18 -62.23
C ARG A 158 -50.37 5.21 -63.28
N ALA A 159 -50.67 5.68 -64.49
CA ALA A 159 -49.66 5.83 -65.53
C ALA A 159 -48.68 6.96 -65.20
N LEU A 160 -49.17 8.06 -64.61
CA LEU A 160 -48.33 9.16 -64.12
C LEU A 160 -47.45 8.71 -62.94
N GLU A 161 -48.01 8.02 -61.96
CA GLU A 161 -47.26 7.44 -60.83
C GLU A 161 -46.17 6.46 -61.29
N ALA A 162 -46.49 5.59 -62.25
CA ALA A 162 -45.53 4.64 -62.82
C ALA A 162 -44.42 5.32 -63.64
N ALA A 163 -44.73 6.44 -64.30
CA ALA A 163 -43.77 7.18 -65.13
C ALA A 163 -42.86 8.10 -64.30
N THR A 164 -43.36 8.69 -63.22
CA THR A 164 -42.61 9.64 -62.37
C THR A 164 -42.01 8.98 -61.13
N GLY A 165 -42.53 7.82 -60.71
CA GLY A 165 -42.15 7.15 -59.47
C GLY A 165 -42.62 7.87 -58.21
N ALA A 166 -43.50 8.87 -58.34
CA ALA A 166 -44.12 9.57 -57.22
C ALA A 166 -45.49 8.96 -56.89
N GLU A 167 -45.88 8.97 -55.62
CA GLU A 167 -47.22 8.60 -55.16
C GLU A 167 -48.12 9.85 -55.18
N ILE A 168 -49.26 9.77 -55.86
CA ILE A 168 -50.19 10.90 -56.02
C ILE A 168 -51.48 10.56 -55.28
N VAL A 169 -51.78 11.31 -54.20
CA VAL A 169 -52.93 11.09 -53.31
C VAL A 169 -53.94 12.22 -53.41
#